data_AF-A0A854QJR3-F1
#
_entry.id   AF-A0A854QJR3-F1
#
_cell.length_a   1.000
_cell.length_b   1.000
_cell.length_c   1.000
_cell.angle_alpha   90.00
_cell.angle_beta   90.00
_cell.angle_gamma   90.00
#
_symmetry.space_group_name_H-M   'P 1'
#
loop_
_entity.id
_entity.type
_entity.pdbx_description
1 polymer ?
#
loop_
_entity_poly.entity_id
_entity_poly.type
_entity_poly.pdbx_seq_one_letter_code
_entity_poly.pdbx_strand_id
1 'polypeptide(L)'
;MAEAVLKHQVTLRPESFSSKFDIRVDSAGTGAYHEGESPDSRTVAVCRKHNVPISGVARAVDKRDFQEYDYILAMDRHNLETLLHRQPASSKSHITLFGSYDPSLPQSAIGRPKTRAPAIEDPYYGGRDGFDKSFESCVKFSNGFLDWLERNRS
;
A
#
# COMPACT_ATOMS: atom_id res chain seq x y z
N MET A 1 1.11 -6.55 -5.49
CA MET A 1 0.43 -5.56 -6.37
C MET A 1 0.63 -4.13 -5.86
N ALA A 2 0.18 -3.81 -4.63
CA ALA A 2 0.25 -2.46 -4.07
C ALA A 2 1.66 -1.84 -4.11
N GLU A 3 2.70 -2.58 -3.73
CA GLU A 3 4.10 -2.12 -3.83
C GLU A 3 4.48 -1.69 -5.25
N ALA A 4 4.26 -2.58 -6.22
CA ALA A 4 4.60 -2.33 -7.63
C ALA A 4 3.88 -1.09 -8.17
N VAL A 5 2.58 -0.95 -7.85
CA VAL A 5 1.79 0.20 -8.26
C VAL A 5 2.29 1.47 -7.59
N LEU A 6 2.51 1.48 -6.27
CA LEU A 6 2.97 2.66 -5.56
C LEU A 6 4.36 3.10 -6.04
N LYS A 7 5.30 2.15 -6.21
CA LYS A 7 6.62 2.42 -6.83
C LYS A 7 6.45 3.09 -8.19
N HIS A 8 5.59 2.54 -9.05
CA HIS A 8 5.34 3.11 -10.36
C HIS A 8 4.74 4.52 -10.28
N GLN A 9 3.74 4.75 -9.42
CA GLN A 9 3.15 6.08 -9.26
C GLN A 9 4.17 7.12 -8.76
N VAL A 10 5.12 6.73 -7.90
CA VAL A 10 6.23 7.61 -7.49
C VAL A 10 7.07 8.01 -8.71
N THR A 11 7.37 7.09 -9.63
CA THR A 11 8.15 7.42 -10.85
C THR A 11 7.41 8.35 -11.82
N LEU A 12 6.08 8.43 -11.72
CA LEU A 12 5.26 9.32 -12.55
C LEU A 12 5.14 10.73 -11.94
N ARG A 13 5.63 10.96 -10.72
CA ARG A 13 5.60 12.28 -10.08
C ARG A 13 6.61 13.23 -10.72
N PRO A 14 6.33 14.55 -10.72
CA PRO A 14 7.27 15.54 -11.25
C PRO A 14 8.57 15.58 -10.44
N GLU A 15 9.63 16.10 -11.04
CA GLU A 15 10.95 16.26 -10.39
C GLU A 15 10.88 17.10 -9.10
N SER A 16 9.92 18.02 -9.02
CA SER A 16 9.64 18.80 -7.80
C SER A 16 9.18 17.95 -6.61
N PHE A 17 8.64 16.76 -6.86
CA PHE A 17 8.29 15.78 -5.82
C PHE A 17 9.54 15.01 -5.37
N SER A 18 10.28 14.43 -6.31
CA SER A 18 11.46 13.61 -5.99
C SER A 18 12.61 14.40 -5.37
N SER A 19 12.70 15.71 -5.65
CA SER A 19 13.66 16.61 -4.96
C SER A 19 13.29 16.89 -3.51
N LYS A 20 12.03 16.67 -3.10
CA LYS A 20 11.55 16.89 -1.73
C LYS A 20 11.41 15.60 -0.93
N PHE A 21 11.07 14.50 -1.60
CA PHE A 21 10.74 13.23 -0.97
C PHE A 21 11.64 12.12 -1.48
N ASP A 22 12.41 11.51 -0.58
CA ASP A 22 13.10 10.25 -0.82
C ASP A 22 12.17 9.09 -0.41
N ILE A 23 11.52 8.47 -1.40
CA ILE A 23 10.50 7.44 -1.17
C ILE A 23 11.06 6.06 -1.48
N ARG A 24 11.17 5.23 -0.43
CA ARG A 24 11.41 3.80 -0.54
C ARG A 24 10.13 3.03 -0.25
N VAL A 25 9.79 2.08 -1.12
CA VAL A 25 8.59 1.24 -1.01
C VAL A 25 8.99 -0.23 -0.96
N ASP A 26 8.32 -0.99 -0.11
CA ASP A 26 8.45 -2.45 0.02
C ASP A 26 7.08 -3.07 0.37
N SER A 27 6.96 -4.39 0.34
CA SER A 27 5.79 -5.10 0.86
C SER A 27 6.11 -6.31 1.72
N ALA A 28 5.19 -6.61 2.64
CA ALA A 28 5.27 -7.74 3.53
C ALA A 28 3.86 -8.25 3.91
N GLY A 29 3.76 -9.55 4.15
CA GLY A 29 2.53 -10.20 4.62
C GLY A 29 2.46 -10.24 6.14
N THR A 30 1.24 -10.15 6.68
CA THR A 30 0.98 -10.38 8.12
C THR A 30 1.13 -11.86 8.51
N GLY A 31 1.11 -12.78 7.55
CA GLY A 31 1.45 -14.19 7.71
C GLY A 31 2.72 -14.59 6.94
N ALA A 32 3.35 -15.69 7.34
CA ALA A 32 4.57 -16.23 6.71
C ALA A 32 4.29 -17.34 5.67
N TYR A 33 3.01 -17.63 5.37
CA TYR A 33 2.61 -18.77 4.55
C TYR A 33 3.17 -18.77 3.12
N HIS A 34 3.48 -17.60 2.58
CA HIS A 34 3.98 -17.40 1.21
C HIS A 34 5.42 -16.89 1.17
N GLU A 35 6.16 -16.97 2.29
CA GLU A 35 7.52 -16.46 2.34
C GLU A 35 8.43 -17.16 1.32
N GLY A 36 9.17 -16.38 0.54
CA GLY A 36 10.00 -16.89 -0.56
C GLY A 36 9.28 -17.03 -1.92
N GLU A 37 7.95 -16.89 -1.96
CA GLU A 37 7.20 -17.04 -3.20
C GLU A 37 7.26 -15.79 -4.09
N SER A 38 7.24 -16.02 -5.40
CA SER A 38 7.07 -14.95 -6.40
C SER A 38 5.63 -14.47 -6.46
N PRO A 39 5.36 -13.25 -6.98
CA PRO A 39 4.00 -12.74 -7.10
C PRO A 39 3.10 -13.65 -7.94
N ASP A 40 1.85 -13.80 -7.54
CA ASP A 40 0.84 -14.58 -8.26
C ASP A 40 0.77 -14.17 -9.75
N SER A 41 0.73 -15.17 -10.63
CA SER A 41 0.77 -14.96 -12.08
C SER A 41 -0.35 -14.05 -12.62
N ARG A 42 -1.53 -14.02 -11.99
CA ARG A 42 -2.65 -13.14 -12.37
C ARG A 42 -2.38 -11.71 -11.95
N THR A 43 -1.78 -11.50 -10.78
CA THR A 43 -1.27 -10.19 -10.38
C THR A 43 -0.23 -9.70 -11.38
N VAL A 44 0.70 -10.57 -11.77
CA VAL A 44 1.71 -10.25 -12.79
C VAL A 44 1.07 -9.89 -14.13
N ALA A 45 0.06 -10.64 -14.57
CA ALA A 45 -0.65 -10.38 -15.81
C ALA A 45 -1.35 -9.01 -15.81
N VAL A 46 -2.05 -8.66 -14.72
CA VAL A 46 -2.71 -7.34 -14.60
C VAL A 46 -1.68 -6.22 -14.55
N CYS A 47 -0.61 -6.33 -13.76
CA CYS A 47 0.44 -5.31 -13.75
C CYS A 47 1.07 -5.13 -15.14
N ARG A 48 1.36 -6.22 -15.87
CA ARG A 48 1.88 -6.16 -17.24
C ARG A 48 0.91 -5.50 -18.22
N LYS A 49 -0.39 -5.81 -18.14
CA LYS A 49 -1.45 -5.16 -18.95
C LYS A 49 -1.43 -3.64 -18.81
N HIS A 50 -1.05 -3.13 -17.64
CA HIS A 50 -0.96 -1.70 -17.34
C HIS A 50 0.47 -1.13 -17.39
N ASN A 51 1.44 -1.86 -17.94
CA ASN A 51 2.85 -1.47 -18.01
C ASN A 51 3.50 -1.14 -16.64
N VAL A 52 3.00 -1.75 -15.57
CA VAL A 52 3.55 -1.61 -14.22
C VAL A 52 4.58 -2.72 -13.99
N PRO A 53 5.87 -2.40 -13.80
CA PRO A 53 6.87 -3.39 -13.46
C PRO A 53 6.54 -4.01 -12.11
N ILE A 54 6.55 -5.33 -12.04
CA ILE A 54 6.37 -6.07 -10.79
C ILE A 54 7.48 -7.10 -10.66
N SER A 55 8.12 -7.04 -9.51
CA SER A 55 9.14 -7.97 -9.04
C SER A 55 9.09 -7.94 -7.51
N GLY A 56 9.67 -8.93 -6.87
CA GLY A 56 9.66 -9.05 -5.41
C GLY A 56 9.53 -10.49 -4.99
N VAL A 57 9.79 -10.72 -3.71
CA VAL A 57 9.65 -12.02 -3.06
C VAL A 57 8.85 -11.78 -1.80
N ALA A 58 7.82 -12.58 -1.58
CA ALA A 58 7.00 -12.45 -0.40
C ALA A 58 7.84 -12.69 0.86
N ARG A 59 7.61 -11.85 1.87
CA ARG A 59 8.24 -11.91 3.19
C ARG A 59 7.21 -11.64 4.27
N ALA A 60 7.47 -12.07 5.50
CA ALA A 60 6.66 -11.71 6.65
C ALA A 60 7.03 -10.31 7.17
N VAL A 61 6.06 -9.64 7.81
CA VAL A 61 6.31 -8.42 8.59
C VAL A 61 7.22 -8.72 9.78
N ASP A 62 8.30 -7.96 9.91
CA ASP A 62 9.27 -8.02 10.99
C ASP A 62 9.08 -6.84 11.97
N LYS A 63 9.48 -7.00 13.24
CA LYS A 63 9.42 -5.92 14.24
C LYS A 63 10.21 -4.68 13.82
N ARG A 64 11.28 -4.85 13.02
CA ARG A 64 12.11 -3.78 12.47
C ARG A 64 11.35 -2.91 11.47
N ASP A 65 10.36 -3.46 10.75
CA ASP A 65 9.55 -2.69 9.80
C ASP A 65 8.85 -1.50 10.50
N PHE A 66 8.43 -1.69 11.76
CA PHE A 66 7.78 -0.66 12.59
C PHE A 66 8.71 0.47 13.07
N GLN A 67 10.00 0.35 12.78
CA GLN A 67 11.05 1.34 13.06
C GLN A 67 11.63 1.92 11.77
N GLU A 68 11.68 1.11 10.72
CA GLU A 68 12.33 1.44 9.45
C GLU A 68 11.42 2.20 8.48
N TYR A 69 10.10 1.99 8.53
CA TYR A 69 9.16 2.64 7.64
C TYR A 69 8.34 3.71 8.36
N ASP A 70 8.25 4.91 7.78
CA ASP A 70 7.39 5.99 8.30
C ASP A 70 5.91 5.64 8.20
N TYR A 71 5.53 4.86 7.18
CA TYR A 71 4.14 4.50 6.89
C TYR A 71 4.03 2.99 6.64
N ILE A 72 3.05 2.36 7.29
CA ILE A 72 2.65 0.98 7.01
C ILE A 72 1.19 1.00 6.57
N LEU A 73 0.95 0.65 5.30
CA LEU A 73 -0.34 0.74 4.65
C LEU A 73 -0.99 -0.65 4.59
N ALA A 74 -1.98 -0.90 5.44
CA ALA A 74 -2.71 -2.15 5.50
C ALA A 74 -3.72 -2.26 4.34
N MET A 75 -3.81 -3.41 3.69
CA MET A 75 -4.73 -3.62 2.56
C MET A 75 -6.18 -3.71 3.03
N ASP A 76 -6.41 -4.38 4.16
CA ASP A 76 -7.74 -4.59 4.73
C ASP A 76 -7.74 -4.39 6.27
N ARG A 77 -8.93 -4.51 6.88
CA ARG A 77 -9.11 -4.33 8.33
C ARG A 77 -8.43 -5.41 9.16
N HIS A 78 -8.40 -6.65 8.69
CA HIS A 78 -7.76 -7.75 9.42
C HIS A 78 -6.24 -7.56 9.47
N ASN A 79 -5.65 -7.12 8.36
CA ASN A 79 -4.25 -6.73 8.26
C ASN A 79 -3.96 -5.57 9.21
N LEU A 80 -4.80 -4.53 9.20
CA LEU A 80 -4.65 -3.38 10.10
C LEU A 80 -4.67 -3.81 11.57
N GLU A 81 -5.69 -4.58 11.98
CA GLU A 81 -5.82 -5.06 13.36
C GLU A 81 -4.60 -5.90 13.77
N THR A 82 -4.13 -6.78 12.90
CA THR A 82 -2.93 -7.59 13.14
C THR A 82 -1.68 -6.73 13.29
N LEU A 83 -1.50 -5.73 12.43
CA LEU A 83 -0.36 -4.81 12.49
C LEU A 83 -0.38 -3.96 13.76
N LEU A 84 -1.54 -3.43 14.14
CA LEU A 84 -1.71 -2.66 15.38
C LEU A 84 -1.44 -3.52 16.61
N HIS A 85 -1.88 -4.78 16.62
CA HIS A 85 -1.60 -5.71 17.72
C HIS A 85 -0.10 -6.05 17.83
N ARG A 86 0.62 -6.10 16.70
CA ARG A 86 2.07 -6.36 16.66
C ARG A 86 2.93 -5.11 16.81
N GLN A 87 2.33 -3.92 16.78
CA GLN A 87 3.04 -2.65 16.83
C GLN A 87 3.76 -2.50 18.19
N PRO A 88 5.10 -2.41 18.22
CA PRO A 88 5.82 -2.16 19.45
C PRO A 88 5.55 -0.73 19.95
N ALA A 89 5.56 -0.51 21.27
CA ALA A 89 5.36 0.81 21.86
C ALA A 89 6.40 1.86 21.39
N SER A 90 7.58 1.41 20.97
CA SER A 90 8.64 2.24 20.41
C SER A 90 8.43 2.59 18.93
N SER A 91 7.38 2.06 18.27
CA SER A 91 7.15 2.25 16.83
C SER A 91 7.03 3.73 16.49
N LYS A 92 7.68 4.12 15.38
CA LYS A 92 7.53 5.45 14.78
C LYS A 92 6.59 5.44 13.58
N SER A 93 6.24 4.25 13.09
CA SER A 93 5.40 4.07 11.91
C SER A 93 3.97 4.52 12.14
N HIS A 94 3.45 5.29 11.18
CA HIS A 94 2.02 5.58 11.06
C HIS A 94 1.34 4.41 10.32
N ILE A 95 0.48 3.69 11.03
CA ILE A 95 -0.23 2.52 10.47
C ILE A 95 -1.67 2.89 10.15
N THR A 96 -2.08 2.71 8.89
CA THR A 96 -3.44 3.01 8.41
C THR A 96 -3.88 2.04 7.32
N LEU A 97 -5.18 2.02 7.02
CA LEU A 97 -5.65 1.39 5.78
C LEU A 97 -5.11 2.16 4.59
N PHE A 98 -4.74 1.45 3.53
CA PHE A 98 -4.33 2.10 2.29
C PHE A 98 -5.48 2.94 1.70
N GLY A 99 -6.71 2.43 1.78
CA GLY A 99 -7.91 3.17 1.39
C GLY A 99 -8.21 4.42 2.23
N SER A 100 -7.50 4.67 3.33
CA SER A 100 -7.58 5.98 4.03
C SER A 100 -7.08 7.13 3.15
N TYR A 101 -6.42 6.82 2.03
CA TYR A 101 -6.00 7.80 1.03
C TYR A 101 -6.89 7.82 -0.21
N ASP A 102 -8.12 7.32 -0.10
CA ASP A 102 -9.10 7.48 -1.17
C ASP A 102 -9.47 8.98 -1.35
N PRO A 103 -9.24 9.59 -2.53
CA PRO A 103 -9.54 10.99 -2.80
C PRO A 103 -11.04 11.33 -2.79
N SER A 104 -11.92 10.34 -2.76
CA SER A 104 -13.37 10.53 -2.61
C SER A 104 -13.81 10.69 -1.15
N LEU A 105 -12.91 10.43 -0.19
CA LEU A 105 -13.18 10.72 1.22
C LEU A 105 -13.16 12.24 1.48
N PRO A 106 -13.91 12.72 2.50
CA PRO A 106 -13.77 14.09 2.96
C PRO A 106 -12.31 14.41 3.30
N GLN A 107 -11.83 15.61 2.91
CA GLN A 107 -10.42 15.99 3.10
C GLN A 107 -9.96 15.89 4.56
N SER A 108 -10.85 16.12 5.52
CA SER A 108 -10.59 15.98 6.97
C SER A 108 -10.38 14.54 7.43
N ALA A 109 -10.83 13.56 6.64
CA ALA A 109 -10.72 12.13 6.92
C ALA A 109 -9.48 11.49 6.28
N ILE A 110 -8.92 12.06 5.19
CA ILE A 110 -7.79 11.46 4.47
C ILE A 110 -6.58 11.24 5.39
N GLY A 111 -5.99 10.04 5.33
CA GLY A 111 -4.82 9.65 6.12
C GLY A 111 -5.08 9.41 7.61
N ARG A 112 -6.34 9.51 8.07
CA ARG A 112 -6.70 9.23 9.47
C ARG A 112 -6.91 7.73 9.71
N PRO A 113 -6.54 7.19 10.88
CA PRO A 113 -6.74 5.76 11.20
C PRO A 113 -8.20 5.34 11.38
N LYS A 114 -9.07 6.24 11.86
CA LYS A 114 -10.49 5.98 12.16
C LYS A 114 -11.42 6.51 11.06
N THR A 115 -11.30 5.96 9.87
CA THR A 115 -12.13 6.34 8.71
C THR A 115 -12.99 5.17 8.26
N ARG A 116 -14.10 5.45 7.59
CA ARG A 116 -14.81 4.43 6.78
C ARG A 116 -14.08 4.18 5.46
N ALA A 117 -12.75 4.12 5.51
CA ALA A 117 -11.93 3.85 4.35
C ALA A 117 -12.31 2.49 3.74
N PRO A 118 -12.34 2.41 2.40
CA PRO A 118 -12.47 1.13 1.71
C PRO A 118 -11.26 0.24 2.00
N ALA A 119 -11.51 -1.07 2.14
CA ALA A 119 -10.46 -2.07 2.09
C ALA A 119 -10.16 -2.41 0.61
N ILE A 120 -8.94 -2.81 0.31
CA ILE A 120 -8.65 -3.54 -0.92
C ILE A 120 -9.05 -4.98 -0.66
N GLU A 121 -10.12 -5.43 -1.32
CA GLU A 121 -10.58 -6.80 -1.22
C GLU A 121 -9.52 -7.78 -1.78
N ASP A 122 -9.46 -8.95 -1.16
CA ASP A 122 -8.61 -10.03 -1.63
C ASP A 122 -9.07 -10.49 -3.03
N PRO A 123 -8.22 -10.34 -4.06
CA PRO A 123 -8.61 -10.59 -5.44
C PRO A 123 -8.95 -12.05 -5.73
N TYR A 124 -8.58 -12.99 -4.87
CA TYR A 124 -8.84 -14.41 -5.05
C TYR A 124 -10.33 -14.76 -4.84
N TYR A 125 -11.06 -13.90 -4.12
CA TYR A 125 -12.51 -14.04 -3.89
C TYR A 125 -13.35 -13.15 -4.83
N GLY A 126 -12.71 -12.27 -5.60
CA GLY A 126 -13.37 -11.24 -6.42
C GLY A 126 -13.96 -11.71 -7.76
N GLY A 127 -14.01 -13.01 -8.01
CA GLY A 127 -14.46 -13.57 -9.29
C GLY A 127 -13.53 -13.22 -10.46
N ARG A 128 -14.08 -13.03 -11.67
CA ARG A 128 -13.29 -12.83 -12.90
C ARG A 128 -12.46 -11.55 -12.91
N ASP A 129 -12.91 -10.49 -12.25
CA ASP A 129 -12.30 -9.15 -12.32
C ASP A 129 -11.63 -8.72 -11.01
N GLY A 130 -11.44 -9.65 -10.06
CA GLY A 130 -10.90 -9.33 -8.73
C GLY A 130 -9.54 -8.64 -8.79
N PHE A 131 -8.63 -9.16 -9.61
CA PHE A 131 -7.28 -8.60 -9.76
C PHE A 131 -7.28 -7.21 -10.41
N ASP A 132 -8.12 -6.96 -11.41
CA ASP A 132 -8.26 -5.63 -12.04
C ASP A 132 -8.81 -4.61 -11.02
N LYS A 133 -9.83 -4.97 -10.24
CA LYS A 133 -10.39 -4.09 -9.19
C LYS A 133 -9.39 -3.76 -8.09
N SER A 134 -8.61 -4.75 -7.65
CA SER A 134 -7.53 -4.52 -6.69
C SER A 134 -6.46 -3.60 -7.28
N PHE A 135 -6.14 -3.73 -8.57
CA PHE A 135 -5.19 -2.86 -9.26
C PHE A 135 -5.69 -1.41 -9.34
N GLU A 136 -6.94 -1.20 -9.75
CA GLU A 136 -7.58 0.12 -9.79
C GLU A 136 -7.58 0.79 -8.41
N SER A 137 -7.90 0.03 -7.36
CA SER A 137 -7.85 0.52 -5.97
C SER A 137 -6.43 0.90 -5.55
N CYS A 138 -5.42 0.07 -5.88
CA CYS A 138 -4.02 0.38 -5.63
C CYS A 138 -3.60 1.68 -6.32
N VAL A 139 -3.99 1.90 -7.59
CA VAL A 139 -3.67 3.13 -8.33
C VAL A 139 -4.32 4.34 -7.67
N LYS A 140 -5.63 4.24 -7.37
CA LYS A 140 -6.41 5.32 -6.76
C LYS A 140 -5.80 5.74 -5.42
N PHE A 141 -5.52 4.78 -4.54
CA PHE A 141 -5.02 5.08 -3.19
C PHE A 141 -3.55 5.48 -3.19
N SER A 142 -2.73 4.97 -4.12
CA SER A 142 -1.35 5.43 -4.30
C SER A 142 -1.32 6.92 -4.65
N ASN A 143 -2.14 7.35 -5.61
CA ASN A 143 -2.19 8.74 -6.01
C ASN A 143 -2.70 9.65 -4.89
N GLY A 144 -3.77 9.26 -4.19
CA GLY A 144 -4.25 10.03 -3.05
C GLY A 144 -3.25 10.08 -1.89
N PHE A 145 -2.43 9.04 -1.69
CA PHE A 145 -1.37 9.04 -0.68
C PHE A 145 -0.26 10.03 -1.01
N LEU A 146 0.23 10.00 -2.26
CA LEU A 146 1.28 10.90 -2.72
C LEU A 146 0.82 12.36 -2.73
N ASP A 147 -0.42 12.63 -3.17
CA ASP A 147 -1.02 13.97 -3.09
C ASP A 147 -1.14 14.46 -1.63
N TRP A 148 -1.50 13.55 -0.72
CA TRP A 148 -1.61 13.88 0.70
C TRP A 148 -0.23 14.19 1.30
N LEU A 149 0.82 13.44 0.92
CA LEU A 149 2.20 13.72 1.34
C LEU A 149 2.63 15.13 0.90
N GLU A 150 2.43 15.48 -0.38
CA GLU A 150 2.78 16.81 -0.92
C GLU A 150 2.14 17.96 -0.13
N ARG A 151 0.89 17.78 0.31
CA ARG A 151 0.12 18.83 1.00
C ARG A 151 0.43 18.96 2.48
N ASN A 152 0.84 17.88 3.15
CA ASN A 152 0.94 17.82 4.62
C ASN A 152 2.38 17.71 5.14
N ARG A 153 3.36 17.52 4.24
CA ARG A 153 4.78 17.40 4.58
C ARG A 153 5.64 18.46 3.87
N SER A 154 5.01 19.54 3.38
CA SER A 154 5.65 20.72 2.76
C SER A 154 6.28 21.65 3.79
#